data_AF-A0A9N8VJI4-F1
#
_entry.id   AF-A0A9N8VJI4-F1
#
_cell.length_a   1.000
_cell.length_b   1.000
_cell.length_c   1.000
_cell.angle_alpha   90.00
_cell.angle_beta   90.00
_cell.angle_gamma   90.00
#
_symmetry.space_group_name_H-M   'P 1'
#
loop_
_entity.id
_entity.type
_entity.pdbx_description
1 polymer ?
#
loop_
_entity_poly.entity_id
_entity_poly.type
_entity_poly.pdbx_seq_one_letter_code
_entity_poly.pdbx_strand_id
1 'polypeptide(L)'
;MYTNSAIRPLIDITKRARETKTILFYERDKVQEICEEIKVLKQATEEINDTESTSEEVHTSPGKLCVYNAMKEKELNAIQLYHFQRIRKTKEAACKETRLPQNEFNRLTNWEQTFYNKYEQLIDNYNSNCPKSLYLNDELHVPKEPHVVVRVMENLERVMTKNGIVEFLKGSQAVVREADSTIAKLINSGYLKKINK
;
A
#
# COMPACT_ATOMS: atom_id res chain seq x y z
N MET A 1 2.54 15.72 29.38
CA MET A 1 1.77 15.61 28.13
C MET A 1 1.38 14.15 27.96
N TYR A 2 0.09 13.83 27.98
CA TYR A 2 -0.38 12.47 27.75
C TYR A 2 -0.18 12.12 26.27
N THR A 3 0.70 11.17 26.00
CA THR A 3 0.83 10.55 24.68
C THR A 3 1.01 9.07 24.94
N ASN A 4 0.03 8.27 24.55
CA ASN A 4 0.14 6.82 24.51
C ASN A 4 1.47 6.41 23.86
N SER A 5 2.18 5.50 24.53
CA SER A 5 3.50 5.02 24.12
C SER A 5 3.46 4.41 22.72
N ALA A 6 2.34 3.80 22.32
CA ALA A 6 2.18 3.11 21.05
C ALA A 6 1.94 4.04 19.84
N ILE A 7 1.38 5.24 20.04
CA ILE A 7 0.99 6.13 18.93
C ILE A 7 2.18 6.60 18.11
N ARG A 8 3.23 7.09 18.78
CA ARG A 8 4.43 7.61 18.09
C ARG A 8 5.12 6.53 17.24
N PRO A 9 5.42 5.34 17.79
CA PRO A 9 5.91 4.21 17.01
C PRO A 9 5.02 3.86 15.82
N LEU A 10 3.69 3.85 15.99
CA LEU A 10 2.76 3.51 14.91
C LEU A 10 2.82 4.54 13.76
N ILE A 11 2.89 5.83 14.09
CA ILE A 11 3.05 6.91 13.11
C ILE A 11 4.39 6.77 12.37
N ASP A 12 5.48 6.49 13.08
CA ASP A 12 6.80 6.35 12.46
C ASP A 12 6.91 5.10 11.57
N ILE A 13 6.24 4.00 11.95
CA ILE A 13 6.07 2.83 11.07
C ILE A 13 5.28 3.23 9.83
N THR A 14 4.21 4.02 9.97
CA THR A 14 3.40 4.48 8.84
C THR A 14 4.20 5.34 7.86
N LYS A 15 5.03 6.25 8.37
CA LYS A 15 5.94 7.06 7.56
C LYS A 15 6.94 6.19 6.80
N ARG A 16 7.59 5.25 7.49
CA ARG A 16 8.53 4.30 6.86
C ARG A 16 7.82 3.44 5.80
N ALA A 17 6.63 2.94 6.09
CA ALA A 17 5.82 2.15 5.16
C ALA A 17 5.48 2.91 3.87
N ARG A 18 5.40 4.24 3.93
CA ARG A 18 5.16 5.08 2.76
C ARG A 18 6.34 5.03 1.78
N GLU A 19 7.56 5.11 2.31
CA GLU A 19 8.80 5.15 1.55
C GLU A 19 9.22 3.77 1.04
N THR A 20 8.90 2.71 1.78
CA THR A 20 9.23 1.34 1.36
C THR A 20 8.39 0.87 0.18
N LYS A 21 9.02 0.14 -0.74
CA LYS A 21 8.33 -0.52 -1.87
C LYS A 21 7.56 -1.77 -1.45
N THR A 22 8.01 -2.42 -0.38
CA THR A 22 7.44 -3.68 0.13
C THR A 22 6.40 -3.41 1.22
N ILE A 23 5.47 -4.35 1.37
CA ILE A 23 4.48 -4.30 2.44
C ILE A 23 5.11 -4.77 3.76
N LEU A 24 4.95 -3.97 4.81
CA LEU A 24 5.41 -4.28 6.17
C LEU A 24 4.39 -5.15 6.91
N PHE A 25 4.85 -5.86 7.96
CA PHE A 25 3.99 -6.63 8.84
C PHE A 25 2.94 -5.77 9.53
N TYR A 26 1.80 -6.40 9.85
CA TYR A 26 0.75 -5.76 10.62
C TYR A 26 1.11 -5.71 12.10
N GLU A 27 1.04 -4.51 12.68
CA GLU A 27 1.42 -4.23 14.07
C GLU A 27 0.21 -4.44 14.99
N ARG A 28 -0.14 -5.70 15.23
CA ARG A 28 -1.32 -6.05 16.02
C ARG A 28 -1.25 -5.50 17.44
N ASP A 29 -0.10 -5.67 18.10
CA ASP A 29 0.07 -5.35 19.51
C ASP A 29 -0.14 -3.85 19.76
N LYS A 30 0.48 -3.00 18.93
CA LYS A 30 0.34 -1.53 19.02
C LYS A 30 -1.09 -1.07 18.74
N VAL A 31 -1.75 -1.65 17.74
CA VAL A 31 -3.14 -1.30 17.43
C VAL A 31 -4.06 -1.73 18.58
N GLN A 32 -3.82 -2.91 19.16
CA GLN A 32 -4.59 -3.42 20.29
C GLN A 32 -4.44 -2.54 21.53
N GLU A 33 -3.22 -2.14 21.88
CA GLU A 33 -2.93 -1.23 22.99
C GLU A 33 -3.71 0.09 22.86
N ILE A 34 -3.68 0.72 21.69
CA ILE A 34 -4.45 1.95 21.44
C ILE A 34 -5.96 1.68 21.49
N CYS A 35 -6.43 0.55 20.96
CA CYS A 35 -7.86 0.20 21.04
C CYS A 35 -8.35 -0.01 22.47
N GLU A 36 -7.53 -0.59 23.33
CA GLU A 36 -7.82 -0.77 24.74
C GLU A 36 -7.87 0.58 25.48
N GLU A 37 -6.92 1.48 25.19
CA GLU A 37 -6.94 2.85 25.73
C GLU A 37 -8.19 3.62 25.32
N ILE A 38 -8.56 3.60 24.03
CA ILE A 38 -9.79 4.23 23.55
C ILE A 38 -11.03 3.70 24.28
N LYS A 39 -11.09 2.39 24.60
CA LYS A 39 -12.20 1.80 25.36
C LYS A 39 -12.25 2.34 26.79
N VAL A 40 -11.10 2.44 27.46
CA VAL A 40 -11.01 3.01 28.82
C VAL A 40 -11.43 4.49 28.81
N LEU A 41 -10.93 5.28 27.85
CA LEU A 41 -11.32 6.68 27.68
C LEU A 41 -12.82 6.84 27.38
N LYS A 42 -13.40 5.91 26.62
CA LYS A 42 -14.83 5.90 26.32
C LYS A 42 -15.65 5.65 27.59
N GLN A 43 -15.32 4.63 28.37
CA GLN A 43 -15.99 4.34 29.63
C GLN A 43 -15.90 5.54 30.59
N ALA A 44 -14.72 6.14 30.75
CA ALA A 44 -14.54 7.32 31.60
C ALA A 44 -15.39 8.52 31.14
N THR A 45 -15.61 8.68 29.83
CA THR A 45 -16.48 9.74 29.31
C THR A 45 -17.97 9.45 29.51
N GLU A 46 -18.37 8.17 29.51
CA GLU A 46 -19.75 7.76 29.80
C GLU A 46 -20.09 7.99 31.28
N GLU A 47 -19.20 7.60 32.19
CA GLU A 47 -19.36 7.85 33.64
C GLU A 47 -19.51 9.35 33.96
N ILE A 48 -18.76 10.22 33.28
CA ILE A 48 -18.89 11.68 33.44
C ILE A 48 -20.27 12.17 32.99
N ASN A 49 -20.74 11.73 31.81
CA ASN A 49 -22.04 12.14 31.28
C ASN A 49 -23.21 11.65 32.17
N ASP A 50 -23.09 10.44 32.73
CA ASP A 50 -24.11 9.89 33.63
C ASP A 50 -24.21 10.68 34.95
N THR A 51 -23.07 11.15 35.48
CA THR A 51 -23.05 12.01 36.68
C THR A 51 -23.66 13.40 36.45
N GLU A 52 -23.49 13.98 35.25
CA GLU A 52 -24.11 15.25 34.87
C GLU A 52 -25.64 15.15 34.73
N SER A 53 -26.16 13.97 34.38
CA SER A 53 -27.61 13.73 34.25
C SER A 53 -28.33 13.61 35.60
N THR A 54 -27.58 13.39 36.70
CA THR A 54 -28.15 13.07 38.02
C THR A 54 -27.95 14.17 39.06
N SER A 55 -27.16 15.20 38.77
CA SER A 55 -26.85 16.29 39.70
C SER A 55 -27.08 17.67 39.08
N GLU A 56 -28.09 18.40 39.56
CA GLU A 56 -28.46 19.74 39.06
C GLU A 56 -27.44 20.85 39.40
N GLU A 57 -26.48 20.61 40.29
CA GLU A 57 -25.50 21.65 40.70
C GLU A 57 -24.12 21.06 41.06
N VAL A 58 -23.37 20.53 40.10
CA VAL A 58 -21.89 20.51 40.20
C VAL A 58 -21.32 20.79 38.82
N HIS A 59 -20.58 21.90 38.69
CA HIS A 59 -19.78 22.21 37.51
C HIS A 59 -18.69 21.16 37.29
N THR A 60 -19.03 20.01 36.72
CA THR A 60 -18.05 19.12 36.10
C THR A 60 -17.42 19.92 34.97
N SER A 61 -16.15 20.29 35.15
CA SER A 61 -15.46 21.22 34.26
C SER A 61 -15.56 20.69 32.82
N PRO A 62 -16.25 21.39 31.89
CA PRO A 62 -16.35 20.98 30.48
C PRO A 62 -14.97 20.74 29.85
N GLY A 63 -13.92 21.31 30.44
CA GLY A 63 -12.53 21.03 30.10
C GLY A 63 -12.12 19.56 30.20
N LYS A 64 -12.60 18.77 31.17
CA LYS A 64 -12.19 17.35 31.32
C LYS A 64 -12.77 16.50 30.18
N LEU A 65 -14.06 16.66 29.91
CA LEU A 65 -14.75 15.98 28.81
C LEU A 65 -14.13 16.36 27.45
N CYS A 66 -13.87 17.66 27.25
CA CYS A 66 -13.19 18.16 26.05
C CYS A 66 -11.81 17.54 25.86
N VAL A 67 -11.01 17.43 26.93
CA VAL A 67 -9.69 16.82 26.90
C VAL A 67 -9.76 15.34 26.54
N TYR A 68 -10.65 14.55 27.16
CA TYR A 68 -10.80 13.13 26.84
C TYR A 68 -11.31 12.89 25.42
N ASN A 69 -12.26 13.71 24.94
CA ASN A 69 -12.71 13.63 23.56
C ASN A 69 -11.57 13.96 22.59
N ALA A 70 -10.79 15.02 22.83
CA ALA A 70 -9.64 15.37 22.02
C ALA A 70 -8.55 14.29 22.03
N MET A 71 -8.38 13.55 23.14
CA MET A 71 -7.49 12.40 23.22
C MET A 71 -8.00 11.25 22.33
N LYS A 72 -9.25 10.81 22.54
CA LYS A 72 -9.88 9.75 21.73
C LYS A 72 -9.78 10.02 20.24
N GLU A 73 -10.07 11.25 19.82
CA GLU A 73 -9.97 11.66 18.41
C GLU A 73 -8.54 11.53 17.86
N LYS A 74 -7.52 11.93 18.63
CA LYS A 74 -6.12 11.80 18.21
C LYS A 74 -5.70 10.34 18.05
N GLU A 75 -6.09 9.49 18.99
CA GLU A 75 -5.80 8.05 18.94
C GLU A 75 -6.48 7.37 17.75
N LEU A 76 -7.76 7.69 17.54
CA LEU A 76 -8.54 7.19 16.41
C LEU A 76 -7.93 7.62 15.08
N ASN A 77 -7.55 8.89 14.95
CA ASN A 77 -6.91 9.42 13.74
C ASN A 77 -5.57 8.71 13.45
N ALA A 78 -4.79 8.36 14.48
CA ALA A 78 -3.53 7.62 14.31
C ALA A 78 -3.77 6.20 13.76
N ILE A 79 -4.76 5.48 14.31
CA ILE A 79 -5.16 4.15 13.83
C ILE A 79 -5.68 4.24 12.38
N GLN A 80 -6.56 5.20 12.10
CA GLN A 80 -7.12 5.40 10.76
C GLN A 80 -6.04 5.69 9.73
N LEU A 81 -5.07 6.55 10.06
CA LEU A 81 -3.95 6.87 9.20
C LEU A 81 -3.11 5.62 8.87
N TYR A 82 -2.82 4.80 9.88
CA TYR A 82 -2.08 3.54 9.70
C TYR A 82 -2.82 2.58 8.75
N HIS A 83 -4.09 2.32 9.01
CA HIS A 83 -4.90 1.43 8.16
C HIS A 83 -5.08 1.97 6.75
N PHE A 84 -5.32 3.27 6.61
CA PHE A 84 -5.45 3.91 5.31
C PHE A 84 -4.19 3.74 4.46
N GLN A 85 -3.01 3.96 5.06
CA GLN A 85 -1.74 3.77 4.37
C GLN A 85 -1.51 2.31 3.96
N ARG A 86 -1.93 1.35 4.80
CA ARG A 86 -1.86 -0.07 4.46
C ARG A 86 -2.78 -0.43 3.31
N ILE A 87 -4.05 -0.03 3.35
CA ILE A 87 -5.02 -0.25 2.25
C ILE A 87 -4.49 0.35 0.96
N ARG A 88 -3.92 1.57 1.02
CA ARG A 88 -3.32 2.22 -0.14
C ARG A 88 -2.17 1.38 -0.73
N LYS A 89 -1.26 0.86 0.10
CA LYS A 89 -0.16 -0.01 -0.34
C LYS A 89 -0.67 -1.33 -0.92
N THR A 90 -1.71 -1.92 -0.33
CA THR A 90 -2.35 -3.12 -0.85
C THR A 90 -3.00 -2.89 -2.21
N LYS A 91 -3.66 -1.74 -2.41
CA LYS A 91 -4.19 -1.32 -3.72
C LYS A 91 -3.08 -1.13 -4.74
N GLU A 92 -2.03 -0.39 -4.37
CA GLU A 92 -0.85 -0.18 -5.22
C GLU A 92 -0.21 -1.51 -5.63
N ALA A 93 -0.21 -2.52 -4.74
CA ALA A 93 0.29 -3.84 -5.05
C ALA A 93 -0.64 -4.64 -5.98
N ALA A 94 -1.95 -4.56 -5.78
CA ALA A 94 -2.94 -5.23 -6.63
C ALA A 94 -3.06 -4.62 -8.03
N CYS A 95 -2.78 -3.33 -8.18
CA CYS A 95 -2.66 -2.67 -9.49
C CYS A 95 -1.41 -3.07 -10.27
N LYS A 96 -0.46 -3.81 -9.67
CA LYS A 96 0.70 -4.28 -10.44
C LYS A 96 0.28 -5.45 -11.31
N GLU A 97 0.88 -5.54 -12.51
CA GLU A 97 0.65 -6.68 -13.40
C GLU A 97 1.11 -8.01 -12.77
N THR A 98 2.17 -7.97 -11.96
CA THR A 98 2.66 -9.15 -11.24
C THR A 98 1.89 -9.37 -9.96
N ARG A 99 1.34 -10.59 -9.79
CA ARG A 99 0.77 -11.02 -8.51
C ARG A 99 1.75 -10.86 -7.36
N LEU A 100 1.20 -10.51 -6.20
CA LEU A 100 1.98 -10.38 -4.97
C LEU A 100 2.68 -11.71 -4.63
N PRO A 101 3.99 -11.71 -4.35
CA PRO A 101 4.69 -12.93 -3.96
C PRO A 101 4.14 -13.46 -2.64
N GLN A 102 4.10 -14.79 -2.47
CA GLN A 102 3.52 -15.45 -1.29
C GLN A 102 4.10 -14.91 0.04
N ASN A 103 5.39 -14.58 0.06
CA ASN A 103 6.07 -14.04 1.23
C ASN A 103 5.51 -12.68 1.67
N GLU A 104 5.09 -11.83 0.73
CA GLU A 104 4.45 -10.54 1.05
C GLU A 104 2.96 -10.71 1.35
N PHE A 105 2.29 -11.64 0.67
CA PHE A 105 0.89 -11.98 0.93
C PHE A 105 0.67 -12.46 2.37
N ASN A 106 1.62 -13.25 2.90
CA ASN A 106 1.59 -13.72 4.28
C ASN A 106 1.80 -12.60 5.32
N ARG A 107 2.25 -11.40 4.93
CA ARG A 107 2.40 -10.24 5.83
C ARG A 107 1.10 -9.47 6.02
N LEU A 108 0.12 -9.72 5.16
CA LEU A 108 -1.21 -9.13 5.22
C LEU A 108 -2.04 -9.85 6.27
N THR A 109 -2.95 -9.11 6.89
CA THR A 109 -3.99 -9.71 7.73
C THR A 109 -5.03 -10.43 6.85
N ASN A 110 -5.79 -11.38 7.40
CA ASN A 110 -6.85 -12.10 6.67
C ASN A 110 -7.87 -11.15 6.00
N TRP A 111 -8.19 -10.05 6.68
CA TRP A 111 -9.07 -9.00 6.14
C TRP A 111 -8.43 -8.30 4.94
N GLU A 112 -7.16 -7.96 5.03
CA GLU A 112 -6.41 -7.34 3.92
C GLU A 112 -6.20 -8.29 2.75
N GLN A 113 -6.00 -9.58 3.00
CA GLN A 113 -5.92 -10.62 1.96
C GLN A 113 -7.26 -10.73 1.21
N THR A 114 -8.36 -10.75 1.95
CA THR A 114 -9.71 -10.76 1.36
C THR A 114 -9.95 -9.49 0.53
N PHE A 115 -9.53 -8.33 1.04
CA PHE A 115 -9.61 -7.06 0.33
C PHE A 115 -8.76 -7.07 -0.95
N TYR A 116 -7.52 -7.55 -0.88
CA TYR A 116 -6.61 -7.68 -2.02
C TYR A 116 -7.24 -8.53 -3.12
N ASN A 117 -7.72 -9.74 -2.79
CA ASN A 117 -8.32 -10.66 -3.76
C ASN A 117 -9.56 -10.05 -4.44
N LYS A 118 -10.42 -9.37 -3.67
CA LYS A 118 -11.60 -8.69 -4.22
C LYS A 118 -11.22 -7.54 -5.15
N TYR A 119 -10.17 -6.80 -4.81
CA TYR A 119 -9.70 -5.68 -5.60
C TYR A 119 -8.99 -6.13 -6.88
N GLU A 120 -8.20 -7.21 -6.82
CA GLU A 120 -7.61 -7.88 -8.00
C GLU A 120 -8.71 -8.33 -8.97
N GLN A 121 -9.75 -9.02 -8.47
CA GLN A 121 -10.89 -9.42 -9.29
C GLN A 121 -11.63 -8.24 -9.93
N LEU A 122 -11.74 -7.12 -9.22
CA LEU A 122 -12.35 -5.89 -9.75
C LEU A 122 -11.52 -5.32 -10.90
N ILE A 123 -10.20 -5.29 -10.75
CA ILE A 123 -9.27 -4.85 -11.80
C ILE A 123 -9.34 -5.78 -13.00
N ASP A 124 -9.35 -7.10 -12.79
CA ASP A 124 -9.44 -8.10 -13.86
C ASP A 124 -10.74 -7.94 -14.65
N ASN A 125 -11.87 -7.75 -13.96
CA ASN A 125 -13.16 -7.48 -14.60
C ASN A 125 -13.16 -6.15 -15.37
N TYR A 126 -12.50 -5.11 -14.84
CA TYR A 126 -12.34 -3.87 -15.58
C TYR A 126 -11.51 -4.07 -16.85
N ASN A 127 -10.38 -4.77 -16.75
CA ASN A 127 -9.47 -5.04 -17.86
C ASN A 127 -10.09 -5.97 -18.91
N SER A 128 -10.96 -6.91 -18.54
CA SER A 128 -11.64 -7.77 -19.52
C SER A 128 -12.63 -7.00 -20.40
N ASN A 129 -13.21 -5.92 -19.86
CA ASN A 129 -14.19 -5.08 -20.57
C ASN A 129 -13.57 -3.90 -21.31
N CYS A 130 -12.28 -3.62 -21.10
CA CYS A 130 -11.60 -2.45 -21.65
C CYS A 130 -10.55 -2.84 -22.69
N PRO A 131 -10.26 -1.96 -23.68
CA PRO A 131 -9.15 -2.16 -24.59
C PRO A 131 -7.82 -2.11 -23.83
N LYS A 132 -6.82 -2.87 -24.32
CA LYS A 132 -5.48 -3.00 -23.71
C LYS A 132 -4.78 -1.66 -23.43
N SER A 133 -5.08 -0.62 -24.20
CA SER A 133 -4.53 0.72 -24.02
C SER A 133 -4.99 1.43 -22.75
N LEU A 134 -6.05 0.93 -22.10
CA LEU A 134 -6.62 1.50 -20.87
C LEU A 134 -6.38 0.61 -19.64
N TYR A 135 -5.47 -0.37 -19.73
CA TYR A 135 -5.15 -1.22 -18.59
C TYR A 135 -4.51 -0.41 -17.48
N LEU A 136 -5.10 -0.49 -16.29
CA LEU A 136 -4.66 0.24 -15.09
C LEU A 136 -3.31 -0.23 -14.55
N ASN A 137 -2.85 -1.40 -15.02
CA ASN A 137 -1.67 -2.08 -14.52
C ASN A 137 -0.38 -1.72 -15.27
N ASP A 138 -0.50 -1.08 -16.44
CA ASP A 138 0.66 -0.63 -17.19
C ASP A 138 1.16 0.68 -16.57
N GLU A 139 2.36 0.66 -15.98
CA GLU A 139 3.08 1.89 -15.69
C GLU A 139 3.26 2.64 -17.02
N LEU A 140 2.75 3.87 -17.09
CA LEU A 140 2.89 4.76 -18.23
C LEU A 140 4.37 5.15 -18.40
N HIS A 141 5.14 4.27 -19.02
CA HIS A 141 6.50 4.56 -19.41
C HIS A 141 6.45 5.39 -20.70
N VAL A 142 6.51 6.72 -20.55
CA VAL A 142 6.69 7.61 -21.71
C VAL A 142 8.06 7.30 -22.32
N PRO A 143 8.13 6.81 -23.57
CA PRO A 143 9.41 6.56 -24.22
C PRO A 143 10.14 7.88 -24.41
N LYS A 144 11.40 7.95 -23.94
CA LYS A 144 12.26 9.13 -24.14
C LYS A 144 12.95 9.06 -25.49
N GLU A 145 13.27 7.85 -25.93
CA GLU A 145 13.94 7.58 -27.19
C GLU A 145 13.19 6.49 -27.97
N PRO A 146 13.19 6.54 -29.31
CA PRO A 146 12.50 5.53 -30.11
C PRO A 146 13.13 4.12 -29.96
N HIS A 147 14.44 4.07 -29.71
CA HIS A 147 15.20 2.83 -29.54
C HIS A 147 16.13 2.96 -28.34
N VAL A 148 16.28 1.88 -27.58
CA VAL A 148 17.17 1.81 -26.41
C VAL A 148 18.04 0.57 -26.53
N VAL A 149 19.30 0.68 -26.08
CA VAL A 149 20.21 -0.46 -25.96
C VAL A 149 19.96 -1.14 -24.61
N VAL A 150 19.62 -2.42 -24.64
CA VAL A 150 19.40 -3.23 -23.45
C VAL A 150 20.44 -4.34 -23.34
N ARG A 151 20.90 -4.63 -22.13
CA ARG A 151 21.70 -5.81 -21.79
C ARG A 151 20.79 -6.89 -21.24
N VAL A 152 20.96 -8.10 -21.74
CA VAL A 152 20.22 -9.28 -21.32
C VAL A 152 20.85 -9.86 -20.05
N MET A 153 20.07 -9.96 -18.97
CA MET A 153 20.53 -10.49 -17.68
C MET A 153 20.34 -12.01 -17.58
N GLU A 154 19.32 -12.55 -18.24
CA GLU A 154 18.97 -13.97 -18.25
C GLU A 154 18.57 -14.44 -19.65
N ASN A 155 18.77 -15.73 -19.95
CA ASN A 155 18.41 -16.29 -21.25
C ASN A 155 16.89 -16.31 -21.43
N LEU A 156 16.40 -15.72 -22.51
CA LEU A 156 15.01 -15.83 -22.94
C LEU A 156 14.99 -16.36 -24.39
N GLU A 157 14.48 -17.56 -24.58
CA GLU A 157 14.55 -18.25 -25.87
C GLU A 157 13.80 -17.51 -26.96
N ARG A 158 12.47 -17.35 -26.86
CA ARG A 158 11.66 -16.66 -27.87
C ARG A 158 10.70 -15.68 -27.25
N VAL A 159 10.99 -14.40 -27.43
CA VAL A 159 10.12 -13.30 -27.01
C VAL A 159 9.40 -12.75 -28.24
N MET A 160 8.07 -12.70 -28.17
CA MET A 160 7.27 -12.04 -29.20
C MET A 160 7.23 -10.53 -28.93
N THR A 161 7.94 -9.77 -29.76
CA THR A 161 7.90 -8.31 -29.79
C THR A 161 6.91 -7.84 -30.85
N LYS A 162 6.54 -6.54 -30.84
CA LYS A 162 5.73 -5.93 -31.90
C LYS A 162 6.39 -6.03 -33.29
N ASN A 163 7.70 -6.20 -33.34
CA ASN A 163 8.48 -6.30 -34.57
C ASN A 163 8.79 -7.75 -34.98
N GLY A 164 8.33 -8.76 -34.21
CA GLY A 164 8.58 -10.17 -34.48
C GLY A 164 9.21 -10.92 -33.31
N ILE A 165 9.66 -12.14 -33.57
CA ILE A 165 10.28 -13.02 -32.56
C ILE A 165 11.76 -12.66 -32.43
N VAL A 166 12.21 -12.40 -31.20
CA VAL A 166 13.61 -12.13 -30.87
C VAL A 166 14.07 -13.13 -29.81
N GLU A 167 15.27 -13.65 -30.00
CA GLU A 167 15.92 -14.53 -29.03
C GLU A 167 16.96 -13.70 -28.23
N PHE A 168 16.85 -13.72 -26.90
CA PHE A 168 17.74 -12.97 -26.02
C PHE A 168 18.70 -13.90 -25.29
N LEU A 169 19.98 -13.83 -25.65
CA LEU A 169 21.05 -14.57 -25.00
C LEU A 169 21.65 -13.76 -23.84
N LYS A 170 21.84 -14.38 -22.68
CA LYS A 170 22.42 -13.78 -21.48
C LYS A 170 23.78 -13.15 -21.79
N GLY A 171 23.97 -11.91 -21.34
CA GLY A 171 25.19 -11.13 -21.56
C GLY A 171 25.24 -10.40 -22.90
N SER A 172 24.36 -10.72 -23.85
CA SER A 172 24.25 -9.99 -25.12
C SER A 172 23.65 -8.59 -24.93
N GLN A 173 23.88 -7.73 -25.92
CA GLN A 173 23.24 -6.43 -26.04
C GLN A 173 22.34 -6.42 -27.27
N ALA A 174 21.15 -5.86 -27.13
CA ALA A 174 20.19 -5.73 -28.21
C ALA A 174 19.66 -4.30 -28.28
N VAL A 175 19.38 -3.84 -29.50
CA VAL A 175 18.68 -2.57 -29.74
C VAL A 175 17.21 -2.88 -29.89
N VAL A 176 16.38 -2.32 -29.02
CA VAL A 176 14.95 -2.59 -28.95
C VAL A 176 14.16 -1.30 -28.99
N ARG A 177 12.92 -1.36 -29.49
CA ARG A 177 12.01 -0.21 -29.45
C ARG A 177 11.50 -0.01 -28.03
N GLU A 178 11.66 1.20 -27.49
CA GLU A 178 11.21 1.51 -26.13
C GLU A 178 9.68 1.50 -26.01
N ALA A 179 8.97 1.85 -27.08
CA ALA A 179 7.50 1.84 -27.15
C ALA A 179 6.89 0.42 -27.22
N ASP A 180 7.71 -0.62 -27.24
CA ASP A 180 7.21 -1.99 -27.17
C ASP A 180 6.90 -2.37 -25.71
N SER A 181 5.63 -2.70 -25.45
CA SER A 181 5.17 -3.05 -24.11
C SER A 181 5.81 -4.34 -23.60
N THR A 182 6.10 -5.31 -24.48
CA THR A 182 6.79 -6.54 -24.07
C THR A 182 8.19 -6.24 -23.55
N ILE A 183 8.90 -5.31 -24.20
CA ILE A 183 10.24 -4.89 -23.78
C ILE A 183 10.18 -4.13 -22.45
N ALA A 184 9.23 -3.21 -22.29
CA ALA A 184 9.03 -2.51 -21.02
C ALA A 184 8.77 -3.49 -19.87
N LYS A 185 7.95 -4.53 -20.09
CA LYS A 185 7.69 -5.60 -19.11
C LYS A 185 8.94 -6.38 -18.75
N LEU A 186 9.75 -6.76 -19.74
CA LEU A 186 11.01 -7.49 -19.51
C LEU A 186 12.06 -6.64 -18.76
N ILE A 187 12.02 -5.32 -18.94
CA ILE A 187 12.86 -4.40 -18.17
C ILE A 187 12.38 -4.31 -16.72
N ASN A 188 11.07 -4.15 -16.51
CA ASN A 188 10.47 -4.02 -15.18
C ASN A 188 10.61 -5.30 -14.33
N SER A 189 10.55 -6.46 -14.98
CA SER A 189 10.80 -7.77 -14.33
C SER A 189 12.28 -8.07 -14.09
N GLY A 190 13.20 -7.28 -14.66
CA GLY A 190 14.64 -7.40 -14.43
C GLY A 190 15.41 -8.32 -15.39
N TYR A 191 14.74 -8.93 -16.37
CA TYR A 191 15.40 -9.74 -17.40
C TYR A 191 16.27 -8.90 -18.34
N LEU A 192 15.87 -7.65 -18.58
CA LEU A 192 16.60 -6.69 -19.42
C LEU A 192 17.02 -5.48 -18.59
N LYS A 193 18.24 -4.98 -18.82
CA LYS A 193 18.75 -3.76 -18.19
C LYS A 193 19.09 -2.72 -19.24
N LYS A 194 18.50 -1.53 -19.15
CA LYS A 194 18.86 -0.40 -20.02
C LYS A 194 20.32 -0.02 -19.79
N ILE A 195 21.08 0.09 -20.88
CA ILE A 195 22.41 0.67 -20.87
C ILE A 195 22.22 2.13 -21.32
N ASN A 196 22.29 3.05 -20.37
CA ASN A 196 22.36 4.46 -20.73
C ASN A 196 23.74 4.70 -21.37
N LYS A 197 23.76 5.39 -22.52
CA LYS A 197 24.98 6.06 -22.98
C LYS A 197 25.27 7.25 -22.07
#